data_AF-A0AAV0WVC2-F1
#
_entry.id   AF-A0AAV0WVC2-F1
#
_cell.length_a   1.000
_cell.length_b   1.000
_cell.length_c   1.000
_cell.angle_alpha   90.00
_cell.angle_beta   90.00
_cell.angle_gamma   90.00
#
_symmetry.space_group_name_H-M   'P 1'
#
loop_
_entity.id
_entity.type
_entity.pdbx_description
1 polymer ?
#
loop_
_entity_poly.entity_id
_entity_poly.type
_entity_poly.pdbx_seq_one_letter_code
_entity_poly.pdbx_strand_id
1 'polypeptide(L)'
;MFIDTKDSSKILDLKPLLDAINTVAISSSESERVFSSMNNIVTSKRNALSTTNMSSLLYIHCIGPPVNLFEPNCYVTSWIRSGNRSADEVCCPKRNVNDEEHTYQNMWSLFNKKQ
;
A
#
# COMPACT_ATOMS: atom_id res chain seq x y z
N MET A 1 9.05 -30.06 33.10
CA MET A 1 10.22 -29.28 33.57
C MET A 1 10.42 -28.16 32.57
N PHE A 2 10.07 -26.94 32.92
CA PHE A 2 10.31 -25.78 32.06
C PHE A 2 11.80 -25.43 32.17
N ILE A 3 12.52 -25.50 31.05
CA ILE A 3 13.93 -25.15 31.01
C ILE A 3 14.00 -23.62 31.04
N ASP A 4 14.59 -23.08 32.09
CA ASP A 4 14.84 -21.65 32.23
C ASP A 4 15.86 -21.23 31.15
N THR A 5 15.47 -20.33 30.25
CA THR A 5 16.24 -19.91 29.06
C THR A 5 17.44 -19.02 29.40
N LYS A 6 17.75 -18.85 30.69
CA LYS A 6 18.79 -17.95 31.18
C LYS A 6 20.22 -18.39 30.83
N ASP A 7 20.45 -19.66 30.51
CA ASP A 7 21.76 -20.21 30.10
C ASP A 7 21.97 -20.21 28.55
N SER A 8 21.60 -19.09 27.90
CA SER A 8 21.62 -18.94 26.43
C SER A 8 23.03 -18.95 25.78
N SER A 9 24.11 -18.91 26.57
CA SER A 9 25.49 -18.83 26.07
C SER A 9 26.06 -20.16 25.55
N LYS A 10 25.34 -21.28 25.72
CA LYS A 10 25.81 -22.63 25.31
C LYS A 10 25.19 -23.17 24.02
N ILE A 11 24.28 -22.45 23.36
CA ILE A 11 23.50 -23.01 22.25
C ILE A 11 23.58 -22.14 20.99
N LEU A 12 24.79 -21.99 20.45
CA LEU A 12 25.02 -21.32 19.16
C LEU A 12 24.20 -21.95 18.02
N ASP A 13 24.02 -23.28 18.06
CA ASP A 13 23.25 -24.03 17.05
C ASP A 13 21.73 -23.81 17.12
N LEU A 14 21.21 -23.28 18.25
CA LEU A 14 19.78 -23.02 18.45
C LEU A 14 19.41 -21.56 18.20
N LYS A 15 20.40 -20.71 17.90
CA LYS A 15 20.17 -19.31 17.58
C LYS A 15 19.12 -19.11 16.47
N PRO A 16 19.15 -19.86 15.34
CA PRO A 16 18.13 -19.73 14.31
C PRO A 16 16.72 -20.09 14.79
N LEU A 17 16.60 -21.06 15.71
CA LEU A 17 15.30 -21.43 16.28
C LEU A 17 14.78 -20.35 17.23
N LEU A 18 15.65 -19.79 18.07
CA LEU A 18 15.27 -18.73 18.99
C LEU A 18 14.84 -17.47 18.22
N ASP A 19 15.58 -17.13 17.16
CA ASP A 19 15.22 -16.03 16.25
C ASP A 19 13.85 -16.30 15.59
N ALA A 20 13.60 -17.52 15.09
CA ALA A 20 12.31 -17.90 14.52
C ALA A 20 11.16 -17.77 15.54
N ILE A 21 11.34 -18.25 16.77
CA ILE A 21 10.32 -18.13 17.84
C ILE A 21 10.02 -16.65 18.12
N ASN A 22 11.03 -15.79 18.14
CA ASN A 22 10.86 -14.35 18.35
C ASN A 22 10.15 -13.64 17.18
N THR A 23 10.12 -14.23 15.98
CA THR A 23 9.35 -13.70 14.84
C THR A 23 7.88 -14.12 14.84
N VAL A 24 7.50 -15.12 15.63
CA VAL A 24 6.10 -15.57 15.70
C VAL A 24 5.29 -14.52 16.46
N ALA A 25 4.27 -13.96 15.81
CA ALA A 25 3.36 -13.02 16.43
C ALA A 25 2.70 -13.65 17.67
N ILE A 26 2.76 -12.94 18.80
CA ILE A 26 2.23 -13.41 20.09
C ILE A 26 0.69 -13.47 20.06
N SER A 27 0.05 -12.67 19.21
CA SER A 27 -1.42 -12.59 19.10
C SER A 27 -1.89 -12.10 17.72
N SER A 28 -3.17 -12.33 17.41
CA SER A 28 -3.84 -11.79 16.21
C SER A 28 -4.17 -10.29 16.30
N SER A 29 -4.09 -9.69 17.49
CA SER A 29 -4.48 -8.30 17.73
C SER A 29 -3.62 -7.30 16.97
N GLU A 30 -2.34 -7.61 16.73
CA GLU A 30 -1.46 -6.76 15.95
C GLU A 30 -1.90 -6.73 14.48
N SER A 31 -2.30 -7.87 13.92
CA SER A 31 -2.90 -7.92 12.58
C SER A 31 -4.21 -7.14 12.51
N GLU A 32 -5.09 -7.26 13.51
CA GLU A 32 -6.38 -6.54 13.57
C GLU A 32 -6.19 -5.01 13.62
N ARG A 33 -5.15 -4.53 14.32
CA ARG A 33 -4.79 -3.10 14.36
C ARG A 33 -4.40 -2.58 12.97
N VAL A 34 -3.61 -3.35 12.23
CA VAL A 34 -3.19 -3.01 10.87
C VAL A 34 -4.39 -2.98 9.92
N PHE A 35 -5.28 -3.98 10.00
CA PHE A 35 -6.52 -4.00 9.19
C PHE A 35 -7.44 -2.82 9.51
N SER A 36 -7.60 -2.50 10.79
CA SER A 36 -8.40 -1.35 11.22
C SER A 36 -7.85 -0.03 10.68
N SER A 37 -6.51 0.12 10.66
CA SER A 37 -5.86 1.34 10.14
C SER A 37 -6.06 1.50 8.64
N MET A 38 -6.09 0.41 7.88
CA MET A 38 -6.38 0.47 6.44
C MET A 38 -7.81 0.85 6.11
N ASN A 39 -8.77 0.59 6.98
CA ASN A 39 -10.17 0.98 6.75
C ASN A 39 -10.32 2.50 6.53
N ASN A 40 -9.38 3.31 7.06
CA ASN A 40 -9.32 4.75 6.81
C ASN A 40 -8.92 5.10 5.36
N ILE A 41 -8.17 4.23 4.69
CA ILE A 41 -7.64 4.43 3.33
C ILE A 41 -8.55 3.75 2.30
N VAL A 42 -9.15 2.62 2.66
CA VAL A 42 -10.07 1.83 1.83
C VAL A 42 -11.48 2.39 1.99
N THR A 43 -11.74 3.53 1.35
CA THR A 43 -13.10 4.09 1.28
C THR A 43 -13.68 3.90 -0.12
N SER A 44 -14.86 3.27 -0.21
CA SER A 44 -15.58 3.01 -1.48
C SER A 44 -15.83 4.27 -2.32
N LYS A 45 -15.81 5.46 -1.70
CA LYS A 45 -16.10 6.75 -2.33
C LYS A 45 -14.88 7.48 -2.91
N ARG A 46 -13.65 7.21 -2.43
CA ARG A 46 -12.47 8.04 -2.77
C ARG A 46 -11.29 7.30 -3.37
N ASN A 47 -11.14 5.99 -3.16
CA ASN A 47 -10.08 5.19 -3.78
C ASN A 47 -10.45 3.70 -3.70
N ALA A 48 -10.99 3.14 -4.79
CA ALA A 48 -11.06 1.69 -4.94
C ALA A 48 -9.65 1.18 -5.30
N LEU A 49 -8.79 0.99 -4.30
CA LEU A 49 -7.53 0.29 -4.50
C LEU A 49 -7.83 -1.17 -4.86
N SER A 50 -7.11 -1.72 -5.84
CA SER A 50 -7.18 -3.16 -6.11
C SER A 50 -6.67 -3.94 -4.90
N THR A 51 -7.11 -5.20 -4.75
CA THR A 51 -6.62 -6.10 -3.70
C THR A 51 -5.09 -6.23 -3.72
N THR A 52 -4.48 -6.23 -4.90
CA THR A 52 -3.01 -6.28 -5.08
C THR A 52 -2.32 -5.03 -4.55
N ASN A 53 -2.92 -3.86 -4.73
CA ASN A 53 -2.36 -2.62 -4.22
C ASN A 53 -2.54 -2.54 -2.69
N MET A 54 -3.66 -3.03 -2.17
CA MET A 54 -3.89 -3.14 -0.73
C MET A 54 -2.89 -4.07 -0.06
N SER A 55 -2.62 -5.25 -0.63
CA SER A 55 -1.63 -6.19 -0.08
C SER A 55 -0.21 -5.62 -0.11
N SER A 56 0.12 -4.83 -1.14
CA SER A 56 1.42 -4.15 -1.23
C SER A 56 1.57 -3.08 -0.14
N LEU A 57 0.53 -2.29 0.13
CA LEU A 57 0.53 -1.31 1.21
C LEU A 57 0.63 -1.97 2.60
N LEU A 58 -0.07 -3.08 2.80
CA LEU A 58 0.07 -3.92 4.00
C LEU A 58 1.51 -4.36 4.23
N TYR A 59 2.15 -4.85 3.18
CA TYR A 59 3.52 -5.32 3.24
C TYR A 59 4.48 -4.20 3.63
N ILE A 60 4.33 -3.02 3.03
CA ILE A 60 5.12 -1.83 3.38
C ILE A 60 4.85 -1.41 4.84
N HIS A 61 3.61 -1.51 5.31
CA HIS A 61 3.28 -1.13 6.68
C HIS A 61 3.88 -2.09 7.72
N CYS A 62 3.86 -3.41 7.45
CA CYS A 62 4.34 -4.42 8.39
C CYS A 62 5.87 -4.62 8.36
N ILE A 63 6.48 -4.57 7.17
CA ILE A 63 7.88 -4.94 6.95
C ILE A 63 8.72 -3.76 6.46
N GLY A 64 8.09 -2.65 6.08
CA GLY A 64 8.81 -1.46 5.62
C GLY A 64 9.64 -0.83 6.75
N PRO A 65 10.72 -0.12 6.38
CA PRO A 65 11.50 0.62 7.35
C PRO A 65 10.64 1.71 8.00
N PRO A 66 10.89 2.04 9.27
CA PRO A 66 10.33 3.24 9.90
C PRO A 66 10.53 4.48 9.02
N VAL A 67 9.55 5.40 9.01
CA VAL A 67 9.56 6.57 8.11
C VAL A 67 10.82 7.42 8.27
N ASN A 68 11.38 7.50 9.48
CA ASN A 68 12.62 8.23 9.79
C ASN A 68 13.89 7.53 9.25
N LEU A 69 13.83 6.23 8.96
CA LEU A 69 14.91 5.44 8.39
C LEU A 69 14.70 5.14 6.89
N PHE A 70 13.55 5.52 6.35
CA PHE A 70 13.26 5.33 4.94
C PHE A 70 14.08 6.30 4.09
N GLU A 71 14.91 5.76 3.19
CA GLU A 71 15.68 6.55 2.23
C GLU A 71 14.95 6.59 0.87
N PRO A 72 14.24 7.68 0.54
CA PRO A 72 13.42 7.73 -0.69
C PRO A 72 14.26 7.90 -1.97
N ASN A 73 15.50 8.37 -1.86
CA ASN A 73 16.30 8.83 -3.01
C ASN A 73 16.52 7.75 -4.07
N CYS A 74 16.83 6.52 -3.65
CA CYS A 74 17.05 5.41 -4.58
C CYS A 74 15.77 5.07 -5.37
N TYR A 75 14.62 5.05 -4.69
CA TYR A 75 13.33 4.78 -5.32
C TYR A 75 12.88 5.89 -6.24
N VAL A 76 13.00 7.16 -5.80
CA VAL A 76 12.62 8.33 -6.61
C VAL A 76 13.50 8.42 -7.87
N THR A 77 14.81 8.24 -7.74
CA THR A 77 15.70 8.26 -8.90
C THR A 77 15.43 7.11 -9.87
N SER A 78 15.15 5.90 -9.37
CA SER A 78 14.73 4.78 -10.21
C SER A 78 13.40 5.07 -10.91
N TRP A 79 12.42 5.61 -10.20
CA TRP A 79 11.11 5.97 -10.73
C TRP A 79 11.23 6.98 -11.88
N ILE A 80 12.06 8.01 -11.71
CA ILE A 80 12.35 9.02 -12.74
C ILE A 80 13.07 8.37 -13.93
N ARG A 81 14.09 7.53 -13.68
CA ARG A 81 14.80 6.80 -14.74
C ARG A 81 13.91 5.88 -15.56
N SER A 82 12.86 5.31 -14.94
CA SER A 82 11.85 4.51 -15.64
C SER A 82 10.93 5.34 -16.54
N GLY A 83 11.15 6.65 -16.66
CA GLY A 83 10.38 7.54 -17.52
C GLY A 83 9.18 8.18 -16.82
N ASN A 84 9.01 7.95 -15.52
CA ASN A 84 8.01 8.68 -14.75
C ASN A 84 8.53 10.08 -14.41
N ARG A 85 7.61 11.02 -14.19
CA ARG A 85 7.92 12.45 -14.03
C ARG A 85 7.84 12.88 -12.57
N SER A 86 8.58 13.93 -12.22
CA SER A 86 8.45 14.58 -10.91
C SER A 86 7.12 15.33 -10.82
N ALA A 87 6.57 15.47 -9.61
CA ALA A 87 5.36 16.25 -9.36
C ALA A 87 5.56 17.75 -9.64
N ASP A 88 6.80 18.23 -9.58
CA ASP A 88 7.18 19.62 -9.88
C ASP A 88 7.24 19.93 -11.38
N GLU A 89 7.09 18.91 -12.24
CA GLU A 89 7.07 19.12 -13.68
C GLU A 89 5.75 19.77 -14.11
N VAL A 90 5.82 21.07 -14.42
CA VAL A 90 4.69 21.92 -14.83
C VAL A 90 4.06 21.48 -16.17
N CYS A 91 4.74 20.59 -16.91
CA CYS A 91 4.34 20.13 -18.24
C CYS A 91 3.74 18.72 -18.24
N CYS A 92 2.95 18.38 -17.22
CA CYS A 92 2.13 17.18 -17.20
C CYS A 92 1.07 17.26 -18.32
N PRO A 93 0.91 16.21 -19.16
CA PRO A 93 -0.26 16.10 -20.01
C PRO A 93 -1.50 16.24 -19.12
N LYS A 94 -2.29 17.28 -19.35
CA LYS A 94 -3.58 17.41 -18.65
C LYS A 94 -4.33 16.11 -18.90
N ARG A 95 -4.91 15.53 -17.84
CA ARG A 95 -5.87 14.44 -18.00
C ARG A 95 -6.84 14.91 -19.07
N ASN A 96 -6.87 14.22 -20.22
CA ASN A 96 -7.93 14.42 -21.18
C ASN A 96 -9.16 13.88 -20.45
N VAL A 97 -9.86 14.77 -19.75
CA VAL A 97 -11.26 14.54 -19.45
C VAL A 97 -11.86 14.48 -20.83
N ASN A 98 -12.11 13.28 -21.33
CA ASN A 98 -13.10 13.16 -22.37
C ASN A 98 -14.33 13.77 -21.72
N ASP A 99 -14.68 14.99 -22.11
CA ASP A 99 -15.94 15.59 -21.73
C ASP A 99 -17.02 14.71 -22.38
N GLU A 100 -17.37 13.63 -21.68
CA GLU A 100 -18.51 12.76 -21.99
C GLU A 100 -19.83 13.52 -21.88
N GLU A 101 -19.79 14.82 -21.57
CA GLU A 101 -20.92 15.74 -21.57
C GLU A 101 -21.57 15.84 -22.96
N HIS A 102 -20.85 15.52 -24.03
CA HIS A 102 -21.43 15.44 -25.38
C HIS A 102 -21.86 14.03 -25.81
N THR A 103 -21.47 12.98 -25.07
CA THR A 103 -21.84 11.59 -25.41
C THR A 103 -23.35 11.36 -25.36
N TYR A 104 -24.05 12.11 -24.50
CA TYR A 104 -25.51 11.97 -24.31
C TYR A 104 -26.35 12.98 -25.09
N GLN A 105 -25.74 13.90 -25.86
CA GLN A 105 -26.46 14.88 -26.69
C GLN A 105 -27.45 14.19 -27.65
N ASN A 106 -27.02 13.10 -28.27
CA ASN A 106 -27.85 12.28 -29.15
C ASN A 106 -28.98 11.55 -28.41
N MET A 107 -28.78 11.22 -27.13
CA MET A 107 -29.80 10.58 -26.31
C MET A 107 -30.84 11.59 -25.83
N TRP A 108 -30.42 12.80 -25.44
CA TRP A 108 -31.33 13.89 -25.05
C TRP A 108 -32.17 14.41 -26.22
N SER A 109 -31.62 14.44 -27.44
CA SER A 109 -32.38 14.86 -28.62
C SER A 109 -33.51 13.88 -28.99
N LEU A 110 -33.37 12.59 -28.64
CA LEU A 110 -34.44 11.59 -28.81
C LEU A 110 -35.61 11.83 -27.83
N PHE A 111 -35.33 12.22 -26.58
CA PHE A 111 -36.37 12.54 -25.60
C PHE A 111 -37.11 13.86 -25.90
N ASN A 112 -36.44 14.80 -26.56
CA ASN A 112 -37.00 16.11 -26.90
C ASN A 112 -37.76 16.14 -28.23
N LYS A 113 -37.73 15.05 -29.02
CA LYS A 113 -38.65 14.87 -30.15
C LYS A 113 -40.02 14.47 -29.62
N LYS A 114 -40.83 15.46 -29.23
CA LYS A 114 -42.28 15.27 -29.13
C LYS A 114 -42.85 14.94 -30.51
N GLN A 115 -43.82 14.02 -30.51
CA GLN A 115 -44.66 13.60 -31.65
C GLN A 115 -45.22 14.78 -32.44
#